data_AF-A0A3M8DMZ7-F1
#
_entry.id   AF-A0A3M8DMZ7-F1
#
_cell.length_a   1.000
_cell.length_b   1.000
_cell.length_c   1.000
_cell.angle_alpha   90.00
_cell.angle_beta   90.00
_cell.angle_gamma   90.00
#
_symmetry.space_group_name_H-M   'P 1'
#
loop_
_entity.id
_entity.type
_entity.pdbx_description
1 polymer ?
#
loop_
_entity_poly.entity_id
_entity_poly.type
_entity_poly.pdbx_seq_one_letter_code
_entity_poly.pdbx_strand_id
1 'polypeptide(L)'
;MKQIKFPIITTLLVAFLTAGCATAKTEPTASQPQSSPQQKQEDVQKQFQVIVSQAHEAREVTAFLDKTIGTVDAQTADKLFIALQDYYQHLLPNVNESFTMLLHQPGTVQKLYDLGPPYDFTKIKGDDKVKKWLMAQQAGKLALGVTYDESFYWKVDVHALKQVYASYLSPEMKTYLDILVTADQPFLVDGGLKITRNELGDRLVAVEQYLTEYPAGQKKAEMKAMYADYLNAFIHEYRYDAIDLGTLKLLPQVKQSYERFVKEHPTTKTAQIINAYMAELTKNEDVIYSPGKKGASISGDPKANIAQFWNGLGKEVDRLFP
;
A
#
# COMPACT_ATOMS: atom_id res chain seq x y z
N MET A 1 49.80 -4.76 8.24
CA MET A 1 48.85 -3.63 8.44
C MET A 1 49.62 -2.33 8.25
N LYS A 2 49.46 -1.66 7.10
CA LYS A 2 50.07 -0.35 6.83
C LYS A 2 49.08 0.75 7.20
N GLN A 3 49.41 1.49 8.25
CA GLN A 3 48.76 2.73 8.67
C GLN A 3 49.33 3.88 7.82
N ILE A 4 48.48 4.56 7.05
CA ILE A 4 48.86 5.76 6.30
C ILE A 4 48.44 6.97 7.13
N LYS A 5 49.43 7.72 7.62
CA LYS A 5 49.24 9.01 8.29
C LYS A 5 49.36 10.13 7.24
N PHE A 6 48.35 10.98 7.15
CA PHE A 6 48.40 12.23 6.37
C PHE A 6 49.07 13.35 7.18
N PRO A 7 49.97 14.15 6.61
CA PRO A 7 50.50 15.34 7.28
C PRO A 7 49.58 16.54 7.07
N ILE A 8 49.36 17.25 8.18
CA ILE A 8 48.79 18.60 8.27
C ILE A 8 49.78 19.57 7.63
N ILE A 9 49.33 20.38 6.67
CA ILE A 9 50.11 21.50 6.13
C ILE A 9 49.43 22.80 6.55
N THR A 10 50.06 23.44 7.53
CA THR A 10 49.82 24.81 7.95
C THR A 10 50.89 25.68 7.29
N THR A 11 50.53 26.63 6.42
CA THR A 11 51.50 27.63 5.89
C THR A 11 50.71 28.87 5.46
N LEU A 12 50.66 29.89 6.30
CA LEU A 12 51.55 31.06 6.43
C LEU A 12 51.13 32.22 5.53
N LEU A 13 50.64 33.25 6.21
CA LEU A 13 50.27 34.57 5.73
C LEU A 13 51.53 35.29 5.21
N VAL A 14 51.51 35.77 3.97
CA VAL A 14 52.46 36.80 3.50
C VAL A 14 51.67 37.88 2.79
N ALA A 15 51.63 39.05 3.43
CA ALA A 15 51.12 40.28 2.86
C ALA A 15 52.22 40.93 2.01
N PHE A 16 51.90 41.22 0.75
CA PHE A 16 52.62 42.23 -0.03
C PHE A 16 51.62 43.27 -0.52
N LEU A 17 51.68 44.45 0.10
CA LEU A 17 51.15 45.69 -0.46
C LEU A 17 52.19 46.23 -1.44
N THR A 18 51.84 46.33 -2.72
CA THR A 18 52.36 47.40 -3.58
C THR A 18 51.23 47.93 -4.44
N ALA A 19 51.07 49.25 -4.39
CA ALA A 19 50.10 50.01 -5.15
C ALA A 19 50.56 50.13 -6.61
N GLY A 20 49.65 49.89 -7.54
CA GLY A 20 49.82 50.18 -8.96
C GLY A 20 48.45 50.38 -9.58
N CYS A 21 48.06 51.64 -9.76
CA CYS A 21 46.87 52.01 -10.52
C CYS A 21 47.02 51.58 -11.98
N ALA A 22 46.20 50.62 -12.42
CA ALA A 22 45.93 50.40 -13.83
C ALA A 22 44.49 49.89 -13.97
N THR A 23 43.75 50.58 -14.84
CA THR A 23 42.37 50.33 -15.27
C THR A 23 41.92 48.87 -15.18
N ALA A 24 40.94 48.60 -14.32
CA ALA A 24 40.29 47.31 -14.19
C ALA A 24 39.54 46.97 -15.49
N LYS A 25 40.12 46.06 -16.29
CA LYS A 25 39.34 45.16 -17.14
C LYS A 25 38.73 44.12 -16.22
N THR A 26 37.41 44.15 -16.08
CA THR A 26 36.63 43.11 -15.43
C THR A 26 36.77 41.82 -16.24
N GLU A 27 37.59 40.89 -15.79
CA GLU A 27 37.50 39.50 -16.23
C GLU A 27 36.18 38.91 -15.71
N PRO A 28 35.42 38.16 -16.52
CA PRO A 28 34.22 37.49 -16.04
C PRO A 28 34.65 36.38 -15.08
N THR A 29 34.23 36.47 -13.83
CA THR A 29 34.27 35.36 -12.89
C THR A 29 33.57 34.16 -13.55
N ALA A 30 34.34 33.11 -13.86
CA ALA A 30 33.80 31.85 -14.36
C ALA A 30 32.83 31.30 -13.32
N SER A 31 31.54 31.46 -13.60
CA SER A 31 30.47 30.89 -12.80
C SER A 31 30.56 29.37 -12.95
N GLN A 32 30.68 28.62 -11.85
CA GLN A 32 30.48 27.17 -11.90
C GLN A 32 29.13 26.91 -12.57
N PRO A 33 29.02 25.95 -13.51
CA PRO A 33 27.74 25.67 -14.16
C PRO A 33 26.74 25.23 -13.09
N GLN A 34 25.79 26.11 -12.74
CA GLN A 34 24.67 25.75 -11.90
C GLN A 34 23.82 24.73 -12.65
N SER A 35 23.66 23.54 -12.08
CA SER A 35 22.78 22.51 -12.64
C SER A 35 21.35 23.03 -12.78
N SER A 36 20.71 22.71 -13.91
CA SER A 36 19.31 23.08 -14.14
C SER A 36 18.40 22.39 -13.13
N PRO A 37 17.21 22.96 -12.79
CA PRO A 37 16.25 22.31 -11.90
C PRO A 37 15.91 20.88 -12.31
N GLN A 38 15.79 20.62 -13.62
CA GLN A 38 15.54 19.29 -14.16
C GLN A 38 16.73 18.33 -13.94
N GLN A 39 17.95 18.79 -14.15
CA GLN A 39 19.14 17.99 -13.89
C GLN A 39 19.25 17.60 -12.40
N LYS A 40 18.91 18.52 -11.49
CA LYS A 40 18.88 18.23 -10.05
C LYS A 40 17.89 17.11 -9.69
N GLN A 41 16.71 17.10 -10.31
CA GLN A 41 15.72 16.05 -10.08
C GLN A 41 16.19 14.69 -10.61
N GLU A 42 16.81 14.66 -11.80
CA GLU A 42 17.39 13.45 -12.36
C GLU A 42 18.53 12.90 -11.51
N ASP A 43 19.38 13.78 -10.98
CA ASP A 43 20.48 13.40 -10.10
C ASP A 43 19.97 12.77 -8.80
N VAL A 44 18.90 13.32 -8.20
CA VAL A 44 18.24 12.74 -7.03
C VAL A 44 17.68 11.34 -7.33
N GLN A 45 17.00 11.16 -8.47
CA GLN A 45 16.46 9.85 -8.86
C GLN A 45 17.59 8.81 -9.04
N LYS A 46 18.70 9.18 -9.68
CA LYS A 46 19.87 8.30 -9.85
C LYS A 46 20.50 7.93 -8.51
N GLN A 47 20.67 8.89 -7.61
CA GLN A 47 21.20 8.64 -6.26
C GLN A 47 20.28 7.69 -5.48
N PHE A 48 18.97 7.90 -5.55
CA PHE A 48 18.01 7.02 -4.90
C PHE A 48 18.07 5.59 -5.43
N GLN A 49 18.19 5.42 -6.76
CA GLN A 49 18.32 4.10 -7.37
C GLN A 49 19.59 3.36 -6.87
N VAL A 50 20.70 4.07 -6.70
CA VAL A 50 21.93 3.49 -6.14
C VAL A 50 21.67 3.04 -4.70
N ILE A 51 21.04 3.87 -3.87
CA ILE A 51 20.71 3.52 -2.48
C ILE A 51 19.81 2.30 -2.42
N VAL A 52 18.72 2.26 -3.19
CA VAL A 52 17.80 1.12 -3.26
C VAL A 52 18.53 -0.17 -3.66
N SER A 53 19.51 -0.09 -4.58
CA SER A 53 20.27 -1.27 -5.02
C SER A 53 21.29 -1.80 -4.01
N GLN A 54 21.70 -0.97 -3.04
CA GLN A 54 22.75 -1.29 -2.07
C GLN A 54 22.21 -1.50 -0.66
N ALA A 55 21.03 -0.97 -0.36
CA ALA A 55 20.42 -1.05 0.96
C ALA A 55 20.11 -2.50 1.34
N HIS A 56 20.37 -2.82 2.61
CA HIS A 56 19.99 -4.10 3.21
C HIS A 56 18.78 -3.94 4.13
N GLU A 57 18.52 -2.73 4.63
CA GLU A 57 17.44 -2.42 5.55
C GLU A 57 16.59 -1.27 4.99
N ALA A 58 15.27 -1.32 5.23
CA ALA A 58 14.36 -0.25 4.83
C ALA A 58 14.72 1.13 5.38
N ARG A 59 15.30 1.19 6.59
CA ARG A 59 15.70 2.47 7.21
C ARG A 59 16.76 3.24 6.41
N GLU A 60 17.58 2.55 5.61
CA GLU A 60 18.59 3.20 4.77
C GLU A 60 17.92 3.96 3.62
N VAL A 61 16.93 3.32 3.00
CA VAL A 61 16.13 3.89 1.91
C VAL A 61 15.22 5.01 2.43
N THR A 62 14.50 4.79 3.53
CA THR A 62 13.59 5.79 4.09
C THR A 62 14.34 7.01 4.63
N ALA A 63 15.54 6.84 5.22
CA ALA A 63 16.34 7.96 5.70
C ALA A 63 16.79 8.90 4.58
N PHE A 64 17.06 8.38 3.38
CA PHE A 64 17.32 9.23 2.22
C PHE A 64 16.05 9.93 1.77
N LEU A 65 14.93 9.19 1.66
CA LEU A 65 13.67 9.74 1.18
C LEU A 65 13.16 10.85 2.11
N ASP A 66 13.21 10.64 3.42
CA ASP A 66 12.80 11.59 4.46
C ASP A 66 13.54 12.94 4.33
N LYS A 67 14.80 12.91 3.91
CA LYS A 67 15.62 14.13 3.73
C LYS A 67 15.40 14.82 2.39
N THR A 68 14.98 14.07 1.38
CA THR A 68 15.09 14.52 -0.02
C THR A 68 13.73 14.78 -0.67
N ILE A 69 12.68 14.07 -0.27
CA ILE A 69 11.37 14.13 -0.93
C ILE A 69 10.75 15.52 -0.92
N GLY A 70 10.99 16.33 0.12
CA GLY A 70 10.52 17.72 0.19
C GLY A 70 11.28 18.72 -0.67
N THR A 71 12.33 18.28 -1.38
CA THR A 71 13.19 19.14 -2.22
C THR A 71 12.96 18.94 -3.72
N VAL A 72 12.14 17.95 -4.09
CA VAL A 72 11.81 17.61 -5.47
C VAL A 72 10.37 17.98 -5.79
N ASP A 73 10.02 18.00 -7.07
CA ASP A 73 8.62 18.17 -7.46
C ASP A 73 7.80 16.90 -7.22
N ALA A 74 6.47 17.03 -7.29
CA ALA A 74 5.55 15.93 -7.03
C ALA A 74 5.78 14.73 -7.98
N GLN A 75 6.10 14.98 -9.25
CA GLN A 75 6.34 13.90 -10.21
C GLN A 75 7.60 13.09 -9.86
N THR A 76 8.65 13.76 -9.41
CA THR A 76 9.85 13.09 -8.91
C THR A 76 9.57 12.41 -7.58
N ALA A 77 8.85 13.05 -6.66
CA ALA A 77 8.45 12.45 -5.39
C ALA A 77 7.67 11.14 -5.58
N ASP A 78 6.73 11.11 -6.52
CA ASP A 78 5.96 9.91 -6.88
C ASP A 78 6.89 8.77 -7.33
N LYS A 79 7.85 9.05 -8.22
CA LYS A 79 8.83 8.05 -8.68
C LYS A 79 9.67 7.49 -7.53
N LEU A 80 10.14 8.35 -6.63
CA LEU A 80 10.92 7.93 -5.46
C LEU A 80 10.06 7.09 -4.52
N PHE A 81 8.80 7.49 -4.30
CA PHE A 81 7.88 6.76 -3.44
C PHE A 81 7.53 5.38 -4.03
N ILE A 82 7.28 5.28 -5.34
CA ILE A 82 7.04 4.00 -6.02
C ILE A 82 8.25 3.09 -5.89
N ALA A 83 9.46 3.60 -6.12
CA ALA A 83 10.68 2.80 -5.95
C ALA A 83 10.88 2.33 -4.48
N LEU A 84 10.43 3.11 -3.48
CA LEU A 84 10.38 2.63 -2.08
C LEU A 84 9.36 1.49 -1.91
N GLN A 85 8.17 1.59 -2.51
CA GLN A 85 7.17 0.52 -2.45
C GLN A 85 7.70 -0.78 -3.09
N ASP A 86 8.31 -0.67 -4.27
CA ASP A 86 8.91 -1.81 -4.97
C ASP A 86 10.04 -2.43 -4.12
N TYR A 87 10.86 -1.59 -3.47
CA TYR A 87 11.87 -2.08 -2.54
C TYR A 87 11.27 -2.88 -1.38
N TYR A 88 10.17 -2.41 -0.76
CA TYR A 88 9.48 -3.17 0.29
C TYR A 88 8.97 -4.53 -0.17
N GLN A 89 8.41 -4.62 -1.39
CA GLN A 89 7.92 -5.89 -1.94
C GLN A 89 9.02 -6.96 -2.02
N HIS A 90 10.25 -6.55 -2.36
CA HIS A 90 11.40 -7.45 -2.41
C HIS A 90 12.03 -7.71 -1.03
N LEU A 91 11.99 -6.72 -0.13
CA LEU A 91 12.59 -6.83 1.20
C LEU A 91 11.78 -7.73 2.15
N LEU A 92 10.45 -7.57 2.17
CA LEU A 92 9.58 -8.15 3.21
C LEU A 92 9.65 -9.68 3.32
N PRO A 93 9.72 -10.48 2.24
CA PRO A 93 9.87 -11.93 2.36
C PRO A 93 11.08 -12.34 3.21
N ASN A 94 12.25 -11.74 2.95
CA ASN A 94 13.48 -12.07 3.66
C ASN A 94 13.47 -11.57 5.11
N VAL A 95 12.88 -10.39 5.35
CA VAL A 95 12.67 -9.85 6.72
C VAL A 95 11.77 -10.79 7.52
N ASN A 96 10.68 -11.28 6.91
CA ASN A 96 9.76 -12.18 7.57
C ASN A 96 10.35 -13.58 7.81
N GLU A 97 11.15 -14.12 6.89
CA GLU A 97 11.90 -15.36 7.13
C GLU A 97 12.87 -15.22 8.31
N SER A 98 13.64 -14.12 8.33
CA SER A 98 14.54 -13.79 9.44
C SER A 98 13.79 -13.62 10.75
N PHE A 99 12.60 -13.03 10.69
CA PHE A 99 11.74 -12.85 11.85
C PHE A 99 11.20 -14.17 12.37
N THR A 100 10.75 -15.07 11.50
CA THR A 100 10.34 -16.43 11.87
C THR A 100 11.47 -17.15 12.61
N MET A 101 12.72 -17.06 12.15
CA MET A 101 13.86 -17.62 12.89
C MET A 101 14.06 -16.96 14.27
N LEU A 102 13.84 -15.65 14.37
CA LEU A 102 13.93 -14.91 15.63
C LEU A 102 12.83 -15.33 16.63
N LEU A 103 11.61 -15.56 16.15
CA LEU A 103 10.45 -16.00 16.95
C LEU A 103 10.67 -17.38 17.58
N HIS A 104 11.41 -18.28 16.92
CA HIS A 104 11.77 -19.59 17.47
C HIS A 104 12.78 -19.53 18.63
N GLN A 105 13.42 -18.37 18.90
CA GLN A 105 14.32 -18.24 20.04
C GLN A 105 13.53 -18.25 21.36
N PRO A 106 14.04 -18.91 22.43
CA PRO A 106 13.34 -19.02 23.70
C PRO A 106 12.85 -17.68 24.25
N GLY A 107 11.54 -17.57 24.46
CA GLY A 107 10.89 -16.40 25.06
C GLY A 107 10.73 -15.19 24.14
N THR A 108 11.12 -15.23 22.87
CA THR A 108 10.90 -14.08 21.94
C THR A 108 9.42 -13.79 21.73
N VAL A 109 8.64 -14.82 21.39
CA VAL A 109 7.19 -14.70 21.19
C VAL A 109 6.50 -14.16 22.45
N GLN A 110 6.85 -14.70 23.63
CA GLN A 110 6.27 -14.25 24.90
C GLN A 110 6.53 -12.76 25.16
N LYS A 111 7.74 -12.26 24.85
CA LYS A 111 8.05 -10.82 24.97
C LYS A 111 7.12 -9.97 24.10
N LEU A 112 6.77 -10.43 22.89
CA LEU A 112 5.87 -9.70 22.01
C LEU A 112 4.41 -9.71 22.51
N TYR A 113 3.96 -10.84 23.07
CA TYR A 113 2.66 -10.91 23.73
C TYR A 113 2.58 -10.01 24.97
N ASP A 114 3.63 -9.99 25.79
CA ASP A 114 3.69 -9.16 27.00
C ASP A 114 3.68 -7.65 26.69
N LEU A 115 4.14 -7.24 25.51
CA LEU A 115 4.07 -5.85 25.06
C LEU A 115 2.63 -5.42 24.75
N GLY A 116 1.90 -6.25 24.00
CA GLY A 116 0.60 -5.92 23.42
C GLY A 116 0.64 -4.77 22.40
N PRO A 117 -0.42 -4.59 21.59
CA PRO A 117 -0.56 -3.42 20.72
C PRO A 117 -0.95 -2.16 21.53
N PRO A 118 -0.44 -0.96 21.18
CA PRO A 118 0.60 -0.72 20.18
C PRO A 118 1.97 -1.21 20.66
N TYR A 119 2.69 -1.91 19.78
CA TYR A 119 3.97 -2.55 20.12
C TYR A 119 5.08 -1.52 20.33
N ASP A 120 5.43 -1.27 21.58
CA ASP A 120 6.55 -0.41 21.96
C ASP A 120 7.79 -1.24 22.32
N PHE A 121 8.63 -1.51 21.33
CA PHE A 121 9.84 -2.32 21.50
C PHE A 121 10.86 -1.70 22.48
N THR A 122 10.74 -0.42 22.84
CA THR A 122 11.64 0.20 23.83
C THR A 122 11.48 -0.43 25.22
N LYS A 123 10.34 -1.08 25.48
CA LYS A 123 10.01 -1.75 26.75
C LYS A 123 10.56 -3.17 26.87
N ILE A 124 11.14 -3.75 25.81
CA ILE A 124 11.81 -5.06 25.89
C ILE A 124 13.02 -4.98 26.83
N LYS A 125 13.07 -5.90 27.81
CA LYS A 125 14.15 -6.01 28.81
C LYS A 125 14.90 -7.33 28.63
N GLY A 126 16.19 -7.31 28.93
CA GLY A 126 17.04 -8.52 28.96
C GLY A 126 17.35 -9.13 27.59
N ASP A 127 17.05 -8.44 26.49
CA ASP A 127 17.29 -8.93 25.13
C ASP A 127 17.56 -7.78 24.14
N ASP A 128 18.73 -7.15 24.29
CA ASP A 128 19.14 -5.99 23.49
C ASP A 128 19.25 -6.31 22.00
N LYS A 129 19.56 -7.56 21.63
CA LYS A 129 19.70 -7.97 20.24
C LYS A 129 18.33 -7.99 19.56
N VAL A 130 17.33 -8.67 20.16
CA VAL A 130 15.95 -8.68 19.64
C VAL A 130 15.40 -7.27 19.60
N LYS A 131 15.56 -6.51 20.69
CA LYS A 131 15.12 -5.12 20.78
C LYS A 131 15.65 -4.26 19.63
N LYS A 132 16.96 -4.26 19.40
CA LYS A 132 17.60 -3.47 18.33
C LYS A 132 17.14 -3.92 16.95
N TRP A 133 16.96 -5.22 16.72
CA TRP A 133 16.50 -5.74 15.44
C TRP A 133 15.06 -5.30 15.13
N LEU A 134 14.14 -5.40 16.09
CA LEU A 134 12.75 -4.96 15.93
C LEU A 134 12.64 -3.44 15.71
N MET A 135 13.39 -2.66 16.49
CA MET A 135 13.43 -1.20 16.32
C MET A 135 14.01 -0.76 14.98
N ALA A 136 14.96 -1.53 14.41
CA ALA A 136 15.50 -1.24 13.08
C ALA A 136 14.42 -1.39 11.99
N GLN A 137 13.53 -2.38 12.11
CA GLN A 137 12.40 -2.56 11.18
C GLN A 137 11.40 -1.40 11.29
N GLN A 138 11.05 -1.00 12.53
CA GLN A 138 10.17 0.14 12.76
C GLN A 138 10.75 1.45 12.21
N ALA A 139 12.07 1.67 12.35
CA ALA A 139 12.75 2.82 11.75
C ALA A 139 12.69 2.82 10.20
N GLY A 140 12.51 1.64 9.61
CA GLY A 140 12.25 1.46 8.18
C GLY A 140 10.78 1.65 7.77
N LYS A 141 9.93 2.19 8.66
CA LYS A 141 8.47 2.37 8.44
C LYS A 141 7.75 1.06 8.16
N LEU A 142 8.14 0.02 8.89
CA LEU A 142 7.43 -1.25 8.95
C LEU A 142 6.62 -1.33 10.25
N ALA A 143 5.48 -1.98 10.17
CA ALA A 143 4.60 -2.26 11.31
C ALA A 143 4.54 -3.76 11.58
N LEU A 144 4.36 -4.12 12.84
CA LEU A 144 4.13 -5.50 13.24
C LEU A 144 2.65 -5.84 13.07
N GLY A 145 2.36 -6.76 12.14
CA GLY A 145 1.07 -7.39 11.95
C GLY A 145 0.93 -8.68 12.76
N VAL A 146 -0.32 -9.06 13.01
CA VAL A 146 -0.68 -10.33 13.64
C VAL A 146 -1.75 -10.99 12.78
N THR A 147 -1.54 -12.24 12.40
CA THR A 147 -2.52 -13.06 11.69
C THR A 147 -3.60 -13.57 12.64
N TYR A 148 -4.66 -14.18 12.12
CA TYR A 148 -5.75 -14.71 12.94
C TYR A 148 -5.29 -15.84 13.88
N ASP A 149 -4.30 -16.64 13.46
CA ASP A 149 -3.66 -17.68 14.28
C ASP A 149 -2.58 -17.13 15.24
N GLU A 150 -2.61 -15.83 15.52
CA GLU A 150 -1.71 -15.11 16.43
C GLU A 150 -0.23 -15.09 16.00
N SER A 151 0.08 -15.44 14.75
CA SER A 151 1.45 -15.35 14.23
C SER A 151 1.83 -13.90 13.91
N PHE A 152 3.01 -13.49 14.38
CA PHE A 152 3.56 -12.16 14.10
C PHE A 152 4.25 -12.11 12.74
N TYR A 153 4.09 -11.00 12.01
CA TYR A 153 4.80 -10.74 10.76
C TYR A 153 5.02 -9.23 10.55
N TRP A 154 5.99 -8.86 9.73
CA TRP A 154 6.22 -7.48 9.31
C TRP A 154 5.44 -7.15 8.04
N LYS A 155 4.85 -5.96 8.03
CA LYS A 155 4.22 -5.35 6.86
C LYS A 155 4.65 -3.89 6.73
N VAL A 156 4.40 -3.29 5.57
CA VAL A 156 4.59 -1.84 5.38
C VAL A 156 3.66 -1.08 6.30
N ASP A 157 4.17 -0.07 7.01
CA ASP A 157 3.34 0.85 7.79
C ASP A 157 2.79 1.96 6.87
N VAL A 158 1.68 1.67 6.21
CA VAL A 158 1.04 2.61 5.28
C VAL A 158 0.57 3.89 5.96
N HIS A 159 0.25 3.85 7.26
CA HIS A 159 -0.10 5.03 8.05
C HIS A 159 1.12 5.94 8.24
N ALA A 160 2.27 5.37 8.62
CA ALA A 160 3.52 6.12 8.73
C ALA A 160 4.00 6.68 7.38
N LEU A 161 3.85 5.90 6.30
CA LEU A 161 4.16 6.37 4.94
C LEU A 161 3.27 7.57 4.57
N LYS A 162 1.95 7.47 4.76
CA LYS A 162 1.01 8.56 4.49
C LYS A 162 1.35 9.79 5.31
N GLN A 163 1.57 9.64 6.61
CA GLN A 163 1.87 10.75 7.50
C GLN A 163 3.09 11.55 7.06
N VAL A 164 4.14 10.87 6.60
CA VAL A 164 5.41 11.54 6.25
C VAL A 164 5.45 12.00 4.80
N TYR A 165 4.91 11.23 3.86
CA TYR A 165 5.14 11.47 2.44
C TYR A 165 3.97 12.12 1.72
N ALA A 166 2.73 11.98 2.21
CA ALA A 166 1.54 12.40 1.44
C ALA A 166 1.61 13.86 1.00
N SER A 167 2.09 14.80 1.83
CA SER A 167 2.14 16.22 1.46
C SER A 167 2.98 16.54 0.22
N TYR A 168 3.94 15.68 -0.12
CA TYR A 168 4.88 15.88 -1.23
C TYR A 168 4.45 15.18 -2.52
N LEU A 169 3.49 14.27 -2.44
CA LEU A 169 3.04 13.46 -3.57
C LEU A 169 2.00 14.20 -4.42
N SER A 170 1.82 13.71 -5.65
CA SER A 170 0.75 14.18 -6.53
C SER A 170 -0.64 13.87 -5.94
N PRO A 171 -1.71 14.54 -6.43
CA PRO A 171 -3.08 14.20 -6.05
C PRO A 171 -3.41 12.71 -6.25
N GLU A 172 -2.96 12.12 -7.36
CA GLU A 172 -3.15 10.69 -7.65
C GLU A 172 -2.57 9.81 -6.53
N MET A 173 -1.30 10.02 -6.19
CA MET A 173 -0.61 9.18 -5.21
C MET A 173 -1.11 9.42 -3.78
N LYS A 174 -1.64 10.62 -3.48
CA LYS A 174 -2.37 10.88 -2.23
C LYS A 174 -3.64 10.04 -2.14
N THR A 175 -4.48 10.07 -3.17
CA THR A 175 -5.71 9.26 -3.22
C THR A 175 -5.39 7.77 -3.12
N TYR A 176 -4.36 7.29 -3.81
CA TYR A 176 -3.88 5.91 -3.68
C TYR A 176 -3.49 5.56 -2.23
N LEU A 177 -2.72 6.41 -1.54
CA LEU A 177 -2.37 6.18 -0.13
C LEU A 177 -3.58 6.21 0.81
N ASP A 178 -4.58 7.05 0.53
CA ASP A 178 -5.83 7.08 1.28
C ASP A 178 -6.57 5.73 1.18
N ILE A 179 -6.63 5.15 -0.02
CA ILE A 179 -7.21 3.83 -0.27
C ILE A 179 -6.42 2.75 0.47
N LEU A 180 -5.08 2.76 0.39
CA LEU A 180 -4.24 1.78 1.08
C LEU A 180 -4.42 1.83 2.61
N VAL A 181 -4.56 3.03 3.19
CA VAL A 181 -4.81 3.18 4.63
C VAL A 181 -6.15 2.55 5.03
N THR A 182 -7.21 2.75 4.24
CA THR A 182 -8.49 2.07 4.48
C THR A 182 -8.36 0.55 4.30
N ALA A 183 -7.60 0.11 3.29
CA ALA A 183 -7.38 -1.29 2.97
C ALA A 183 -6.49 -2.03 3.98
N ASP A 184 -5.73 -1.32 4.84
CA ASP A 184 -4.89 -1.93 5.87
C ASP A 184 -5.72 -2.71 6.92
N GLN A 185 -7.00 -2.34 7.08
CA GLN A 185 -7.99 -3.19 7.73
C GLN A 185 -8.54 -4.21 6.72
N PRO A 186 -8.33 -5.53 6.92
CA PRO A 186 -8.82 -6.54 5.99
C PRO A 186 -10.35 -6.54 5.94
N PHE A 187 -10.91 -6.62 4.74
CA PHE A 187 -12.36 -6.69 4.53
C PHE A 187 -12.91 -8.12 4.69
N LEU A 188 -12.04 -9.13 4.61
CA LEU A 188 -12.41 -10.56 4.56
C LEU A 188 -11.49 -11.37 5.48
N VAL A 189 -12.07 -12.24 6.30
CA VAL A 189 -11.38 -13.19 7.19
C VAL A 189 -12.13 -14.51 7.16
N ASP A 190 -11.41 -15.63 7.02
CA ASP A 190 -11.96 -17.00 6.96
C ASP A 190 -13.10 -17.19 5.94
N GLY A 191 -13.05 -16.44 4.83
CA GLY A 191 -14.06 -16.49 3.78
C GLY A 191 -15.32 -15.66 4.05
N GLY A 192 -15.41 -14.95 5.18
CA GLY A 192 -16.53 -14.07 5.52
C GLY A 192 -16.11 -12.60 5.59
N LEU A 193 -17.08 -11.68 5.45
CA LEU A 193 -16.79 -10.25 5.58
C LEU A 193 -16.47 -9.89 7.03
N LYS A 194 -15.30 -9.30 7.26
CA LYS A 194 -14.90 -8.71 8.55
C LYS A 194 -15.55 -7.35 8.78
N ILE A 195 -15.88 -6.67 7.69
CA ILE A 195 -16.52 -5.35 7.69
C ILE A 195 -17.98 -5.47 7.25
N THR A 196 -18.76 -4.41 7.43
CA THR A 196 -20.13 -4.42 6.89
C THR A 196 -20.09 -4.41 5.36
N ARG A 197 -21.12 -4.99 4.72
CA ARG A 197 -21.25 -4.93 3.26
C ARG A 197 -21.34 -3.48 2.77
N ASN A 198 -22.00 -2.59 3.51
CA ASN A 198 -22.06 -1.16 3.17
C ASN A 198 -20.67 -0.51 3.18
N GLU A 199 -19.84 -0.79 4.18
CA GLU A 199 -18.45 -0.30 4.21
C GLU A 199 -17.63 -0.83 3.03
N LEU A 200 -17.82 -2.10 2.63
CA LEU A 200 -17.21 -2.62 1.40
C LEU A 200 -17.69 -1.87 0.15
N GLY A 201 -18.96 -1.46 0.12
CA GLY A 201 -19.51 -0.57 -0.90
C GLY A 201 -18.80 0.78 -0.94
N ASP A 202 -18.60 1.44 0.21
CA ASP A 202 -17.86 2.71 0.28
C ASP A 202 -16.42 2.56 -0.24
N ARG A 203 -15.76 1.44 0.10
CA ARG A 203 -14.43 1.10 -0.42
C ARG A 203 -14.44 0.89 -1.94
N LEU A 204 -15.45 0.22 -2.49
CA LEU A 204 -15.64 0.06 -3.94
C LEU A 204 -15.74 1.42 -4.65
N VAL A 205 -16.52 2.35 -4.09
CA VAL A 205 -16.70 3.69 -4.64
C VAL A 205 -15.37 4.46 -4.64
N ALA A 206 -14.59 4.38 -3.57
CA ALA A 206 -13.29 5.04 -3.50
C ALA A 206 -12.31 4.53 -4.58
N VAL A 207 -12.26 3.21 -4.80
CA VAL A 207 -11.40 2.63 -5.84
C VAL A 207 -11.92 2.95 -7.25
N GLU A 208 -13.24 2.94 -7.47
CA GLU A 208 -13.83 3.37 -8.74
C GLU A 208 -13.52 4.84 -9.07
N GLN A 209 -13.61 5.72 -8.06
CA GLN A 209 -13.26 7.14 -8.21
C GLN A 209 -11.81 7.30 -8.64
N TYR A 210 -10.87 6.61 -7.99
CA TYR A 210 -9.47 6.60 -8.42
C TYR A 210 -9.33 6.17 -9.89
N LEU A 211 -9.94 5.05 -10.28
CA LEU A 211 -9.83 4.52 -11.65
C LEU A 211 -10.48 5.43 -12.70
N THR A 212 -11.46 6.23 -12.30
CA THR A 212 -12.15 7.19 -13.17
C THR A 212 -11.39 8.50 -13.30
N GLU A 213 -10.83 9.01 -12.20
CA GLU A 213 -10.05 10.25 -12.17
C GLU A 213 -8.66 10.08 -12.78
N TYR A 214 -8.05 8.90 -12.61
CA TYR A 214 -6.69 8.59 -13.06
C TYR A 214 -6.67 7.39 -14.02
N PRO A 215 -7.31 7.47 -15.21
CA PRO A 215 -7.45 6.34 -16.13
C PRO A 215 -6.11 5.89 -16.75
N ALA A 216 -5.06 6.72 -16.67
CA ALA A 216 -3.68 6.39 -17.05
C ALA A 216 -2.72 6.46 -15.83
N GLY A 217 -3.28 6.35 -14.62
CA GLY A 217 -2.54 6.43 -13.38
C GLY A 217 -1.48 5.34 -13.22
N GLN A 218 -0.42 5.67 -12.49
CA GLN A 218 0.71 4.80 -12.21
C GLN A 218 0.31 3.55 -11.41
N LYS A 219 -0.77 3.61 -10.62
CA LYS A 219 -1.28 2.50 -9.81
C LYS A 219 -2.57 1.88 -10.34
N LYS A 220 -2.94 2.18 -11.60
CA LYS A 220 -4.16 1.67 -12.24
C LYS A 220 -4.32 0.15 -12.14
N ALA A 221 -3.27 -0.62 -12.45
CA ALA A 221 -3.35 -2.08 -12.46
C ALA A 221 -3.67 -2.65 -11.06
N GLU A 222 -3.01 -2.12 -10.03
CA GLU A 222 -3.23 -2.49 -8.63
C GLU A 222 -4.64 -2.10 -8.16
N MET A 223 -5.08 -0.88 -8.47
CA MET A 223 -6.42 -0.41 -8.12
C MET A 223 -7.52 -1.17 -8.86
N LYS A 224 -7.29 -1.59 -10.11
CA LYS A 224 -8.22 -2.42 -10.87
C LYS A 224 -8.34 -3.82 -10.28
N ALA A 225 -7.24 -4.42 -9.84
CA ALA A 225 -7.27 -5.70 -9.12
C ALA A 225 -8.07 -5.57 -7.81
N MET A 226 -7.79 -4.53 -7.00
CA MET A 226 -8.54 -4.25 -5.77
C MET A 226 -10.04 -4.02 -6.02
N TYR A 227 -10.40 -3.30 -7.08
CA TYR A 227 -11.79 -3.09 -7.48
C TYR A 227 -12.47 -4.43 -7.81
N ALA A 228 -11.80 -5.31 -8.57
CA ALA A 228 -12.33 -6.63 -8.90
C ALA A 228 -12.54 -7.49 -7.64
N ASP A 229 -11.59 -7.49 -6.70
CA ASP A 229 -11.69 -8.23 -5.44
C ASP A 229 -12.86 -7.74 -4.59
N TYR A 230 -12.98 -6.42 -4.40
CA TYR A 230 -14.09 -5.85 -3.64
C TYR A 230 -15.43 -6.09 -4.32
N LEU A 231 -15.49 -6.01 -5.65
CA LEU A 231 -16.71 -6.22 -6.41
C LEU A 231 -17.17 -7.67 -6.26
N ASN A 232 -16.25 -8.62 -6.42
CA ASN A 232 -16.50 -10.03 -6.19
C ASN A 232 -17.01 -10.27 -4.77
N ALA A 233 -16.37 -9.76 -3.73
CA ALA A 233 -16.86 -9.96 -2.36
C ALA A 233 -18.20 -9.26 -2.08
N PHE A 234 -18.51 -8.18 -2.81
CA PHE A 234 -19.75 -7.44 -2.65
C PHE A 234 -20.96 -8.13 -3.30
N ILE A 235 -20.81 -8.78 -4.46
CA ILE A 235 -21.91 -9.42 -5.22
C ILE A 235 -21.79 -10.94 -5.44
N HIS A 236 -20.66 -11.53 -5.06
CA HIS A 236 -20.34 -12.95 -5.17
C HIS A 236 -19.75 -13.45 -3.82
N GLU A 237 -19.27 -14.70 -3.78
CA GLU A 237 -18.66 -15.39 -2.64
C GLU A 237 -19.52 -15.46 -1.38
N TYR A 238 -20.83 -15.61 -1.57
CA TYR A 238 -21.76 -15.67 -0.47
C TYR A 238 -21.52 -16.88 0.43
N ARG A 239 -21.20 -16.61 1.70
CA ARG A 239 -21.27 -17.60 2.77
C ARG A 239 -22.55 -17.43 3.57
N TYR A 240 -22.63 -18.08 4.72
CA TYR A 240 -23.80 -18.14 5.60
C TYR A 240 -24.39 -16.77 5.96
N ASP A 241 -23.60 -15.71 5.89
CA ASP A 241 -23.98 -14.32 6.17
C ASP A 241 -24.69 -13.62 5.01
N ALA A 242 -24.79 -14.27 3.84
CA ALA A 242 -25.44 -13.72 2.66
C ALA A 242 -26.58 -14.58 2.10
N ILE A 243 -26.68 -15.86 2.46
CA ILE A 243 -27.72 -16.79 1.96
C ILE A 243 -28.49 -17.44 3.11
N ASP A 244 -29.81 -17.47 2.99
CA ASP A 244 -30.65 -18.31 3.84
C ASP A 244 -30.52 -19.77 3.38
N LEU A 245 -29.94 -20.64 4.21
CA LEU A 245 -29.67 -22.03 3.83
C LEU A 245 -30.92 -22.90 3.65
N GLY A 246 -32.07 -22.50 4.21
CA GLY A 246 -33.32 -23.26 4.09
C GLY A 246 -34.01 -23.00 2.75
N THR A 247 -33.95 -21.76 2.28
CA THR A 247 -34.61 -21.29 1.05
C THR A 247 -33.65 -21.14 -0.12
N LEU A 248 -32.34 -21.12 0.14
CA LEU A 248 -31.26 -20.80 -0.79
C LEU A 248 -31.38 -19.41 -1.43
N LYS A 249 -32.15 -18.53 -0.80
CA LYS A 249 -32.35 -17.14 -1.21
C LYS A 249 -31.28 -16.23 -0.64
N LEU A 250 -30.98 -15.17 -1.38
CA LEU A 250 -30.24 -14.03 -0.86
C LEU A 250 -30.94 -13.49 0.38
N LEU A 251 -30.17 -13.23 1.44
CA LEU A 251 -30.74 -12.68 2.65
C LEU A 251 -31.26 -11.24 2.42
N PRO A 252 -32.41 -10.86 3.01
CA PRO A 252 -33.01 -9.53 2.80
C PRO A 252 -32.06 -8.37 3.11
N GLN A 253 -31.22 -8.48 4.14
CA GLN A 253 -30.25 -7.43 4.50
C GLN A 253 -29.16 -7.23 3.42
N VAL A 254 -28.82 -8.28 2.67
CA VAL A 254 -27.86 -8.15 1.55
C VAL A 254 -28.51 -7.41 0.41
N LYS A 255 -29.76 -7.76 0.06
CA LYS A 255 -30.54 -7.04 -0.94
C LYS A 255 -30.74 -5.57 -0.58
N GLN A 256 -31.04 -5.29 0.69
CA GLN A 256 -31.13 -3.92 1.20
C GLN A 256 -29.81 -3.14 1.04
N SER A 257 -28.66 -3.80 1.20
CA SER A 257 -27.35 -3.17 0.98
C SER A 257 -27.15 -2.80 -0.49
N TYR A 258 -27.65 -3.61 -1.44
CA TYR A 258 -27.62 -3.30 -2.88
C TYR A 258 -28.53 -2.13 -3.24
N GLU A 259 -29.77 -2.16 -2.76
CA GLU A 259 -30.73 -1.08 -2.98
C GLU A 259 -30.21 0.24 -2.41
N ARG A 260 -29.62 0.20 -1.21
CA ARG A 260 -28.96 1.34 -0.59
C ARG A 260 -27.81 1.86 -1.44
N PHE A 261 -26.89 0.97 -1.86
CA PHE A 261 -25.75 1.36 -2.67
C PHE A 261 -26.17 2.09 -3.95
N VAL A 262 -27.13 1.52 -4.69
CA VAL A 262 -27.65 2.13 -5.93
C VAL A 262 -28.28 3.48 -5.66
N LYS A 263 -29.00 3.63 -4.54
CA LYS A 263 -29.62 4.90 -4.15
C LYS A 263 -28.59 5.97 -3.77
N GLU A 264 -27.56 5.61 -3.03
CA GLU A 264 -26.54 6.54 -2.53
C GLU A 264 -25.50 6.89 -3.61
N HIS A 265 -25.24 5.98 -4.56
CA HIS A 265 -24.21 6.12 -5.61
C HIS A 265 -24.74 5.90 -7.03
N PRO A 266 -25.86 6.52 -7.45
CA PRO A 266 -26.59 6.16 -8.67
C PRO A 266 -25.81 6.37 -9.97
N THR A 267 -24.79 7.25 -9.95
CA THR A 267 -23.98 7.59 -11.13
C THR A 267 -22.74 6.72 -11.29
N THR A 268 -22.45 5.84 -10.32
CA THR A 268 -21.28 4.96 -10.38
C THR A 268 -21.48 3.84 -11.39
N LYS A 269 -20.38 3.40 -12.01
CA LYS A 269 -20.32 2.18 -12.83
C LYS A 269 -20.71 0.97 -11.99
N THR A 270 -20.28 0.92 -10.73
CA THR A 270 -20.66 -0.13 -9.76
C THR A 270 -22.18 -0.20 -9.55
N ALA A 271 -22.88 0.93 -9.45
CA ALA A 271 -24.35 0.93 -9.32
C ALA A 271 -25.04 0.35 -10.56
N GLN A 272 -24.47 0.53 -11.75
CA GLN A 272 -25.00 -0.10 -12.98
C GLN A 272 -24.85 -1.63 -12.92
N ILE A 273 -23.69 -2.13 -12.48
CA ILE A 273 -23.46 -3.57 -12.29
C ILE A 273 -24.44 -4.14 -11.26
N ILE A 274 -24.61 -3.48 -10.11
CA ILE A 274 -25.50 -3.93 -9.04
C ILE A 274 -26.97 -3.93 -9.51
N ASN A 275 -27.40 -2.92 -10.26
CA ASN A 275 -28.75 -2.91 -10.86
C ASN A 275 -28.96 -4.10 -11.81
N ALA A 276 -27.99 -4.37 -12.69
CA ALA A 276 -28.06 -5.53 -13.58
C ALA A 276 -28.13 -6.84 -12.79
N TYR A 277 -27.35 -6.95 -11.71
CA TYR A 277 -27.38 -8.11 -10.85
C TYR A 277 -28.72 -8.29 -10.13
N MET A 278 -29.29 -7.22 -9.55
CA MET A 278 -30.61 -7.27 -8.91
C MET A 278 -31.72 -7.67 -9.89
N ALA A 279 -31.60 -7.31 -11.18
CA ALA A 279 -32.51 -7.78 -12.21
C ALA A 279 -32.38 -9.30 -12.43
N GLU A 280 -31.16 -9.85 -12.41
CA GLU A 280 -30.94 -11.30 -12.48
C GLU A 280 -31.46 -12.05 -11.25
N LEU A 281 -31.31 -11.47 -10.05
CA LEU A 281 -31.87 -12.01 -8.81
C LEU A 281 -33.40 -12.16 -8.88
N THR A 282 -34.06 -11.12 -9.41
CA THR A 282 -35.53 -11.07 -9.50
C THR A 282 -36.09 -12.21 -10.37
N LYS A 283 -35.38 -12.62 -11.43
CA LYS A 283 -35.80 -13.74 -12.30
C LYS A 283 -35.90 -15.08 -11.56
N ASN A 284 -35.22 -15.22 -10.42
CA ASN A 284 -35.21 -16.42 -9.60
C ASN A 284 -35.87 -16.20 -8.23
N GLU A 285 -36.65 -15.13 -8.04
CA GLU A 285 -37.21 -14.76 -6.73
C GLU A 285 -36.15 -14.71 -5.61
N ASP A 286 -34.98 -14.16 -5.94
CA ASP A 286 -33.79 -14.05 -5.10
C ASP A 286 -33.10 -15.40 -4.75
N VAL A 287 -33.52 -16.52 -5.34
CA VAL A 287 -32.83 -17.82 -5.17
C VAL A 287 -31.48 -17.81 -5.90
N ILE A 288 -30.40 -18.06 -5.14
CA ILE A 288 -29.03 -18.05 -5.67
C ILE A 288 -28.59 -19.45 -6.09
N TYR A 289 -28.83 -20.46 -5.26
CA TYR A 289 -28.36 -21.82 -5.47
C TYR A 289 -29.51 -22.78 -5.74
N SER A 290 -29.22 -23.83 -6.51
CA SER A 290 -30.12 -24.99 -6.58
C SER A 290 -29.98 -25.85 -5.33
N PRO A 291 -31.01 -26.64 -4.95
CA PRO A 291 -30.89 -27.60 -3.85
C PRO A 291 -29.72 -28.57 -4.05
N GLY A 292 -28.99 -28.83 -2.96
CA GLY A 292 -27.93 -29.82 -2.94
C GLY A 292 -28.45 -31.26 -2.99
N LYS A 293 -27.52 -32.22 -3.09
CA LYS A 293 -27.87 -33.64 -3.04
C LYS A 293 -28.17 -34.04 -1.60
N LYS A 294 -29.34 -34.66 -1.39
CA LYS A 294 -29.77 -35.15 -0.06
C LYS A 294 -28.68 -36.03 0.57
N GLY A 295 -28.24 -35.66 1.77
CA GLY A 295 -27.20 -36.37 2.53
C GLY A 295 -25.76 -36.05 2.11
N ALA A 296 -25.55 -35.16 1.14
CA ALA A 296 -24.21 -34.75 0.68
C ALA A 296 -23.96 -33.24 0.78
N SER A 297 -24.92 -32.40 0.37
CA SER A 297 -24.78 -30.94 0.45
C SER A 297 -26.14 -30.25 0.63
N ILE A 298 -26.11 -29.06 1.24
CA ILE A 298 -27.30 -28.20 1.40
C ILE A 298 -27.58 -27.43 0.11
N SER A 299 -26.55 -26.84 -0.50
CA SER A 299 -26.60 -26.16 -1.80
C SER A 299 -25.93 -26.99 -2.90
N GLY A 300 -26.42 -26.83 -4.12
CA GLY A 300 -25.81 -27.27 -5.37
C GLY A 300 -25.29 -26.07 -6.15
N ASP A 301 -25.25 -26.18 -7.48
CA ASP A 301 -24.75 -25.13 -8.35
C ASP A 301 -25.60 -23.84 -8.29
N PRO A 302 -24.98 -22.66 -8.50
CA PRO A 302 -25.73 -21.42 -8.66
C PRO A 302 -26.72 -21.52 -9.83
N LYS A 303 -27.81 -20.76 -9.78
CA LYS A 303 -28.75 -20.63 -10.89
C LYS A 303 -28.01 -20.17 -12.15
N ALA A 304 -28.38 -20.70 -13.31
CA ALA A 304 -27.62 -20.52 -14.55
C ALA A 304 -27.36 -19.05 -14.91
N ASN A 305 -28.35 -18.17 -14.74
CA ASN A 305 -28.19 -16.74 -14.99
C ASN A 305 -27.29 -16.05 -13.94
N ILE A 306 -27.34 -16.48 -12.68
CA ILE A 306 -26.45 -15.99 -11.62
C ILE A 306 -25.00 -16.41 -11.91
N ALA A 307 -24.79 -17.69 -12.24
CA ALA A 307 -23.48 -18.22 -12.62
C ALA A 307 -22.91 -17.48 -13.85
N GLN A 308 -23.75 -17.26 -14.88
CA GLN A 308 -23.38 -16.51 -16.06
C GLN A 308 -22.99 -15.07 -15.73
N PHE A 309 -23.75 -14.40 -14.85
CA PHE A 309 -23.45 -13.05 -14.41
C PHE A 309 -22.09 -12.97 -13.71
N TRP A 310 -21.85 -13.84 -12.71
CA TRP A 310 -20.59 -13.89 -11.97
C TRP A 310 -19.39 -14.18 -12.87
N ASN A 311 -19.52 -15.14 -13.80
CA ASN A 311 -18.45 -15.45 -14.78
C ASN A 311 -18.14 -14.28 -15.73
N GLY A 312 -19.07 -13.33 -15.90
CA GLY A 312 -18.91 -12.15 -16.74
C GLY A 312 -18.21 -10.98 -16.05
N LEU A 313 -18.10 -10.97 -14.71
CA LEU A 313 -17.66 -9.81 -13.94
C LEU A 313 -16.27 -9.32 -14.32
N GLY A 314 -15.29 -10.22 -14.47
CA GLY A 314 -13.93 -9.84 -14.86
C GLY A 314 -13.89 -9.09 -16.20
N LYS A 315 -14.63 -9.58 -17.20
CA LYS A 315 -14.73 -8.93 -18.52
C LYS A 315 -15.41 -7.56 -18.43
N GLU A 316 -16.41 -7.43 -17.55
CA GLU A 316 -17.10 -6.17 -17.33
C GLU A 316 -16.18 -5.14 -16.65
N VAL A 317 -15.39 -5.55 -15.65
CA VAL A 317 -14.34 -4.71 -15.04
C VAL A 317 -13.34 -4.25 -16.10
N ASP A 318 -12.89 -5.15 -16.98
CA ASP A 318 -11.97 -4.81 -18.08
C ASP A 318 -12.57 -3.80 -19.06
N ARG A 319 -13.86 -3.94 -19.37
CA ARG A 319 -14.59 -3.02 -20.25
C ARG A 319 -14.75 -1.65 -19.62
N LEU A 320 -15.03 -1.58 -18.32
CA LEU A 320 -15.27 -0.34 -17.60
C LEU A 320 -13.98 0.45 -17.34
N PHE A 321 -12.86 -0.24 -17.16
CA PHE A 321 -11.55 0.33 -16.89
C PHE A 321 -10.49 -0.26 -17.84
N PRO A 322 -10.53 0.14 -19.13
CA PRO A 322 -9.68 -0.41 -20.18
C PRO A 322 -8.23 0.02 -20.04
#